data_AF-A0A482WWL8-F1
#
_entry.id   AF-A0A482WWL8-F1
#
_cell.length_a   1.000
_cell.length_b   1.000
_cell.length_c   1.000
_cell.angle_alpha   90.00
_cell.angle_beta   90.00
_cell.angle_gamma   90.00
#
_symmetry.space_group_name_H-M   'P 1'
#
loop_
_entity.id
_entity.type
_entity.pdbx_description
1 polymer ?
#
loop_
_entity_poly.entity_id
_entity_poly.type
_entity_poly.pdbx_seq_one_letter_code
_entity_poly.pdbx_strand_id
1 'polypeptide(L)'
;MALPRLRESLCGCSLETGSKIVGWVNVIVRVLLLVMLIRSAIALSIGLADDPNQGPNRDMYEIGLGLVIFAIALVGLFSILDILLLKGIYNKRPKLMYPWIVVQIIFIILQSLSVFQGPPDQFPLRLGATAIGVGISFYLVLIVNSHYENLKSETSGTDWGSYSAAYGATQLSRTATDFFLIPLCRPFKNLMYHLAGISFSIYGFHLASDDLKREEPGSPAEIKRESFLTYVIIIGSILVFCALFDTILLIGAYKKWPKLLLAWIVCAVISVIASFFAFFPCLLIDVPFITGFPGRIVSIGITIYCILIVNSHYENLQTIAKKTAPVVDA
;
A
#
# COMPACT_ATOMS: atom_id res chain seq x y z
N MET A 1 -28.62 -10.19 -0.89
CA MET A 1 -27.65 -10.90 -1.75
C MET A 1 -26.39 -11.15 -0.93
N ALA A 2 -25.89 -12.39 -0.90
CA ALA A 2 -24.65 -12.69 -0.18
C ALA A 2 -23.44 -12.20 -0.98
N LEU A 3 -22.49 -11.53 -0.31
CA LEU A 3 -21.21 -11.16 -0.92
C LEU A 3 -20.39 -12.43 -1.25
N PRO A 4 -19.59 -12.44 -2.32
CA PRO A 4 -18.74 -13.57 -2.66
C PRO A 4 -17.77 -13.86 -1.51
N ARG A 5 -17.62 -15.15 -1.16
CA ARG A 5 -16.73 -15.61 -0.09
C ARG A 5 -15.40 -16.04 -0.67
N LEU A 6 -14.33 -15.40 -0.23
CA LEU A 6 -12.97 -15.83 -0.52
C LEU A 6 -12.60 -16.97 0.43
N ARG A 7 -11.86 -17.97 -0.07
CA ARG A 7 -11.29 -19.04 0.77
C ARG A 7 -9.94 -18.62 1.37
N GLU A 8 -9.14 -17.93 0.56
CA GLU A 8 -7.80 -17.45 0.88
C GLU A 8 -7.61 -16.04 0.31
N SER A 9 -6.65 -15.30 0.85
CA SER A 9 -6.26 -14.00 0.28
C SER A 9 -5.48 -14.18 -1.04
N LEU A 10 -5.40 -13.15 -1.89
CA LEU A 10 -4.64 -13.16 -3.17
C LEU A 10 -3.16 -13.57 -3.03
N CYS A 11 -2.62 -13.53 -1.82
CA CYS A 11 -1.23 -13.84 -1.52
C CYS A 11 -1.05 -15.20 -0.83
N GLY A 12 -2.11 -16.03 -0.78
CA GLY A 12 -2.09 -17.34 -0.14
C GLY A 12 -2.06 -17.27 1.39
N CYS A 13 -2.13 -16.08 1.99
CA CYS A 13 -2.27 -15.94 3.44
C CYS A 13 -3.69 -16.30 3.87
N SER A 14 -3.82 -16.81 5.10
CA SER A 14 -5.12 -17.00 5.74
C SER A 14 -5.90 -15.68 5.80
N LEU A 15 -7.24 -15.77 5.72
CA LEU A 15 -8.12 -14.60 5.79
C LEU A 15 -7.98 -13.84 7.11
N GLU A 16 -7.63 -14.54 8.20
CA GLU A 16 -7.33 -13.92 9.49
C GLU A 16 -6.10 -13.02 9.39
N THR A 17 -4.99 -13.53 8.86
CA THR A 17 -3.76 -12.74 8.67
C THR A 17 -4.01 -11.58 7.71
N GLY A 18 -4.71 -11.82 6.60
CA GLY A 18 -5.09 -10.77 5.66
C GLY A 18 -5.89 -9.66 6.35
N SER A 19 -6.91 -10.01 7.14
CA SER A 19 -7.74 -9.04 7.87
C SER A 19 -6.94 -8.26 8.92
N LYS A 20 -6.00 -8.89 9.63
CA LYS A 20 -5.09 -8.21 10.57
C LYS A 20 -4.23 -7.16 9.85
N ILE A 21 -3.69 -7.51 8.69
CA ILE A 21 -2.89 -6.60 7.87
C ILE A 21 -3.74 -5.40 7.43
N VAL A 22 -4.97 -5.63 6.93
CA VAL A 22 -5.89 -4.54 6.55
C VAL A 22 -6.15 -3.61 7.74
N GLY A 23 -6.45 -4.15 8.92
CA GLY A 23 -6.70 -3.36 10.12
C GLY A 23 -5.51 -2.47 10.50
N TRP A 24 -4.30 -3.03 10.57
CA TRP A 24 -3.10 -2.27 10.93
C TRP A 24 -2.73 -1.21 9.89
N VAL A 25 -2.82 -1.55 8.60
CA VAL A 25 -2.55 -0.59 7.52
C VAL A 25 -3.50 0.59 7.59
N ASN A 26 -4.81 0.35 7.83
CA ASN A 26 -5.77 1.45 7.96
C ASN A 26 -5.49 2.33 9.18
N VAL A 27 -5.18 1.75 10.34
CA VAL A 27 -4.79 2.53 11.53
C VAL A 27 -3.59 3.43 11.24
N ILE A 28 -2.53 2.89 10.63
CA ILE A 28 -1.31 3.65 10.29
C ILE A 28 -1.65 4.79 9.32
N VAL A 29 -2.39 4.50 8.25
CA VAL A 29 -2.80 5.50 7.26
C VAL A 29 -3.63 6.61 7.90
N ARG A 30 -4.54 6.27 8.82
CA ARG A 30 -5.38 7.28 9.51
C ARG A 30 -4.60 8.12 10.50
N VAL A 31 -3.65 7.54 11.24
CA VAL A 31 -2.75 8.33 12.11
C VAL A 31 -1.95 9.33 11.29
N LEU A 32 -1.38 8.90 10.16
CA LEU A 32 -0.66 9.80 9.25
C LEU A 32 -1.59 10.90 8.73
N LEU A 33 -2.77 10.54 8.23
CA LEU A 33 -3.76 11.52 7.74
C LEU A 33 -4.15 12.55 8.82
N LEU A 34 -4.30 12.11 10.07
CA LEU A 34 -4.64 12.99 11.19
C LEU A 34 -3.50 14.01 11.46
N VAL A 35 -2.24 13.57 11.45
CA VAL A 35 -1.08 14.47 11.58
C VAL A 35 -1.06 15.53 10.46
N MET A 36 -1.38 15.15 9.22
CA MET A 36 -1.50 16.10 8.12
C MET A 36 -2.62 17.11 8.32
N LEU A 37 -3.80 16.64 8.71
CA LEU A 37 -4.93 17.54 8.93
C LEU A 37 -4.65 18.53 10.06
N ILE A 38 -3.97 18.10 11.14
CA ILE A 38 -3.51 19.00 12.20
C ILE A 38 -2.55 20.05 11.64
N ARG A 39 -1.57 19.65 10.83
CA ARG A 39 -0.64 20.60 10.22
C ARG A 39 -1.34 21.61 9.31
N SER A 40 -2.27 21.15 8.48
CA SER A 40 -3.08 22.03 7.63
C SER A 40 -3.93 22.99 8.46
N ALA A 41 -4.50 22.53 9.58
CA ALA A 41 -5.25 23.38 10.50
C ALA A 41 -4.37 24.47 11.13
N ILE A 42 -3.16 24.11 11.57
CA ILE A 42 -2.19 25.07 12.12
C ILE A 42 -1.81 26.11 11.06
N ALA A 43 -1.46 25.68 9.84
CA ALA A 43 -1.10 26.60 8.76
C ALA A 43 -2.25 27.57 8.42
N LEU A 44 -3.49 27.08 8.32
CA LEU A 44 -4.67 27.91 8.12
C LEU A 44 -4.90 28.90 9.28
N SER A 45 -4.66 28.46 10.52
CA SER A 45 -4.82 29.31 11.71
C SER A 45 -3.80 30.45 11.78
N ILE A 46 -2.56 30.21 11.33
CA ILE A 46 -1.52 31.25 11.25
C ILE A 46 -1.89 32.26 10.16
N GLY A 47 -2.32 31.79 8.99
CA GLY A 47 -2.79 32.67 7.92
C GLY A 47 -3.95 33.59 8.32
N LEU A 48 -4.81 33.13 9.23
CA LEU A 48 -5.88 33.95 9.83
C LEU A 48 -5.38 34.99 10.82
N ALA A 49 -4.25 34.75 11.48
CA ALA A 49 -3.69 35.62 12.52
C ALA A 49 -2.83 36.76 11.94
N ASP A 50 -2.13 36.50 10.83
CA ASP A 50 -1.11 37.42 10.30
C ASP A 50 -1.65 38.65 9.55
N ASP A 51 -2.91 38.65 9.10
CA ASP A 51 -3.47 39.80 8.36
C ASP A 51 -4.94 40.09 8.71
N PRO A 52 -5.20 40.96 9.71
CA PRO A 52 -6.56 41.33 10.10
C PRO A 52 -7.29 42.19 9.05
N ASN A 53 -6.59 42.74 8.05
CA ASN A 53 -7.17 43.62 7.02
C ASN A 53 -7.44 42.90 5.68
N GLN A 54 -7.27 41.58 5.64
CA GLN A 54 -7.35 40.77 4.41
C GLN A 54 -8.79 40.43 3.96
N GLY A 55 -9.68 41.42 4.00
CA GLY A 55 -11.10 41.42 3.57
C GLY A 55 -11.69 40.05 3.10
N PRO A 56 -12.01 39.87 1.80
CA PRO A 56 -12.71 38.69 1.28
C PRO A 56 -11.93 37.37 1.37
N ASN A 57 -10.62 37.40 1.63
CA ASN A 57 -9.83 36.18 1.79
C ASN A 57 -10.04 35.54 3.17
N ARG A 58 -10.39 36.34 4.18
CA ARG A 58 -10.65 35.86 5.54
C ARG A 58 -11.77 34.82 5.58
N ASP A 59 -12.89 35.07 4.89
CA ASP A 59 -14.02 34.15 4.81
C ASP A 59 -13.59 32.79 4.23
N MET A 60 -12.69 32.79 3.24
CA MET A 60 -12.16 31.56 2.64
C MET A 60 -11.34 30.75 3.66
N TYR A 61 -10.50 31.42 4.46
CA TYR A 61 -9.71 30.75 5.50
C TYR A 61 -10.59 30.22 6.65
N GLU A 62 -11.61 30.97 7.07
CA GLU A 62 -12.55 30.54 8.11
C GLU A 62 -13.34 29.30 7.68
N ILE A 63 -13.86 29.30 6.44
CA ILE A 63 -14.52 28.12 5.84
C ILE A 63 -13.54 26.95 5.74
N GLY A 64 -12.32 27.21 5.24
CA GLY A 64 -11.27 26.19 5.11
C GLY A 64 -10.91 25.54 6.44
N LEU A 65 -10.73 26.34 7.48
CA LEU A 65 -10.45 25.87 8.84
C LEU A 65 -11.60 25.01 9.38
N GLY A 66 -12.85 25.47 9.20
CA GLY A 66 -14.04 24.70 9.60
C GLY A 66 -14.12 23.33 8.92
N LEU A 67 -13.82 23.26 7.62
CA LEU A 67 -13.77 22.00 6.87
C LEU A 67 -12.65 21.07 7.36
N VAL A 68 -11.47 21.61 7.68
CA VAL A 68 -10.37 20.81 8.21
C VAL A 68 -10.69 20.26 9.61
N ILE A 69 -11.27 21.07 10.49
CA ILE A 69 -11.71 20.61 11.83
C ILE A 69 -12.74 19.49 11.70
N PHE A 70 -13.73 19.65 10.80
CA PHE A 70 -14.71 18.62 10.52
C PHE A 70 -14.05 17.33 9.99
N ALA A 71 -13.08 17.45 9.08
CA ALA A 71 -12.33 16.32 8.57
C ALA A 71 -11.54 15.59 9.67
N ILE A 72 -10.92 16.30 10.61
CA ILE A 72 -10.22 15.71 11.77
C ILE A 72 -11.20 14.88 12.60
N ALA A 73 -12.39 15.40 12.90
CA ALA A 73 -13.41 14.69 13.66
C ALA A 73 -13.86 13.41 12.94
N LEU A 74 -14.10 13.50 11.62
CA LEU A 74 -14.48 12.36 10.78
C LEU A 74 -13.39 11.26 10.77
N VAL A 75 -12.12 11.65 10.55
CA VAL A 75 -10.98 10.72 10.56
C VAL A 75 -10.78 10.09 11.94
N GLY A 76 -11.01 10.84 13.01
CA GLY A 76 -11.01 10.32 14.38
C GLY A 76 -12.06 9.25 14.61
N LEU A 77 -13.32 9.52 14.22
CA LEU A 77 -14.43 8.54 14.32
C LEU A 77 -14.11 7.26 13.55
N PHE A 78 -13.58 7.42 12.36
CA PHE A 78 -13.11 6.34 11.51
C PHE A 78 -11.99 5.54 12.18
N SER A 79 -10.99 6.19 12.77
CA SER A 79 -9.90 5.51 13.49
C SER A 79 -10.43 4.60 14.61
N ILE A 80 -11.50 5.00 15.30
CA ILE A 80 -12.18 4.16 16.31
C ILE A 80 -12.72 2.87 15.66
N LEU A 81 -13.32 2.94 14.48
CA LEU A 81 -13.82 1.77 13.76
C LEU A 81 -12.70 0.81 13.36
N ASP A 82 -11.51 1.30 12.99
CA ASP A 82 -10.36 0.42 12.68
C ASP A 82 -9.84 -0.29 13.92
N ILE A 83 -9.82 0.39 15.08
CA ILE A 83 -9.47 -0.23 16.36
C ILE A 83 -10.51 -1.28 16.74
N LEU A 84 -11.81 -1.01 16.52
CA LEU A 84 -12.88 -1.99 16.74
C LEU A 84 -12.75 -3.19 15.82
N LEU A 85 -12.38 -2.98 14.55
CA LEU A 85 -12.06 -4.05 13.60
C LEU A 85 -10.93 -4.92 14.13
N LEU A 86 -9.79 -4.33 14.51
CA LEU A 86 -8.65 -5.07 15.07
C LEU A 86 -9.05 -5.85 16.33
N LYS A 87 -9.75 -5.19 17.26
CA LYS A 87 -10.26 -5.82 18.49
C LYS A 87 -11.22 -6.97 18.19
N GLY A 88 -12.04 -6.85 17.14
CA GLY A 88 -12.94 -7.89 16.67
C GLY A 88 -12.19 -9.09 16.12
N ILE A 89 -11.15 -8.86 15.32
CA ILE A 89 -10.29 -9.91 14.75
C ILE A 89 -9.53 -10.66 15.86
N TYR A 90 -8.84 -9.94 16.74
CA TYR A 90 -8.04 -10.57 17.81
C TYR A 90 -8.88 -11.34 18.83
N ASN A 91 -10.07 -10.83 19.18
CA ASN A 91 -10.95 -11.50 20.13
C ASN A 91 -11.92 -12.50 19.47
N LYS A 92 -11.82 -12.71 18.16
CA LYS A 92 -12.76 -13.54 17.38
C LYS A 92 -14.23 -13.16 17.62
N ARG A 93 -14.52 -11.86 17.75
CA ARG A 93 -15.86 -11.31 18.01
C ARG A 93 -16.42 -10.66 16.74
N PRO A 94 -17.17 -11.39 15.89
CA PRO A 94 -17.64 -10.87 14.60
C PRO A 94 -18.53 -9.62 14.76
N LYS A 95 -19.25 -9.49 15.88
CA LYS A 95 -20.08 -8.31 16.18
C LYS A 95 -19.30 -6.98 16.16
N LEU A 96 -18.01 -6.98 16.47
CA LEU A 96 -17.16 -5.78 16.46
C LEU A 96 -16.62 -5.43 15.05
N MET A 97 -16.56 -6.41 14.14
CA MET A 97 -16.09 -6.21 12.77
C MET A 97 -17.19 -5.63 11.87
N TYR A 98 -18.46 -5.93 12.18
CA TYR A 98 -19.61 -5.56 11.34
C TYR A 98 -19.76 -4.05 11.09
N PRO A 99 -19.66 -3.15 12.10
CA PRO A 99 -19.78 -1.71 11.86
C PRO A 99 -18.75 -1.18 10.85
N TRP A 100 -17.51 -1.69 10.91
CA TRP A 100 -16.45 -1.31 9.98
C TRP A 100 -16.80 -1.71 8.54
N ILE A 101 -17.29 -2.94 8.33
CA ILE A 101 -17.67 -3.44 6.99
C ILE A 101 -18.78 -2.56 6.39
N VAL A 102 -19.83 -2.24 7.16
CA VAL A 102 -20.95 -1.43 6.70
C VAL A 102 -20.49 -0.02 6.31
N VAL A 103 -19.69 0.62 7.17
CA VAL A 103 -19.16 1.97 6.91
C VAL A 103 -18.26 1.97 5.68
N GLN A 104 -17.43 0.95 5.49
CA GLN A 104 -16.53 0.89 4.34
C GLN A 104 -17.29 0.68 3.02
N ILE A 105 -18.41 -0.06 3.02
CA ILE A 105 -19.29 -0.20 1.85
C ILE A 105 -19.92 1.15 1.49
N ILE A 106 -20.44 1.88 2.47
CA ILE A 106 -20.99 3.23 2.26
C ILE A 106 -19.91 4.15 1.67
N PHE A 107 -18.69 4.08 2.21
CA PHE A 107 -17.57 4.88 1.73
C PHE A 107 -17.19 4.57 0.28
N ILE A 108 -17.20 3.29 -0.12
CA ILE A 108 -16.96 2.89 -1.51
C ILE A 108 -17.99 3.51 -2.46
N ILE A 109 -19.27 3.57 -2.05
CA ILE A 109 -20.33 4.20 -2.85
C ILE A 109 -20.07 5.71 -2.97
N LEU A 110 -19.79 6.39 -1.86
CA LEU A 110 -19.48 7.82 -1.86
C LEU A 110 -18.23 8.15 -2.69
N GLN A 111 -17.18 7.32 -2.59
CA GLN A 111 -15.96 7.46 -3.39
C GLN A 111 -16.24 7.25 -4.89
N SER A 112 -17.19 6.38 -5.25
CA SER A 112 -17.59 6.21 -6.64
C SER A 112 -18.31 7.46 -7.18
N LEU A 113 -19.12 8.11 -6.35
CA LEU A 113 -19.83 9.34 -6.71
C LEU A 113 -18.89 10.55 -6.83
N SER A 114 -17.75 10.56 -6.13
CA SER A 114 -16.80 11.68 -6.21
C SER A 114 -16.14 11.81 -7.59
N VAL A 115 -16.24 10.80 -8.46
CA VAL A 115 -15.70 10.87 -9.83
C VAL A 115 -16.33 12.00 -10.65
N PHE A 116 -17.58 12.36 -10.33
CA PHE A 116 -18.32 13.42 -10.99
C PHE A 116 -18.00 14.82 -10.44
N GLN A 117 -17.18 14.92 -9.39
CA GLN A 117 -16.80 16.19 -8.78
C GLN A 117 -15.57 16.78 -9.50
N GLY A 118 -15.66 18.07 -9.84
CA GLY A 118 -14.55 18.88 -10.34
C GLY A 118 -14.55 19.12 -11.85
N PRO A 119 -13.53 19.85 -12.36
CA PRO A 119 -13.45 20.29 -13.75
C PRO A 119 -13.48 19.13 -14.78
N PRO A 120 -14.17 19.24 -15.93
CA PRO A 120 -14.35 18.14 -16.88
C PRO A 120 -13.08 17.68 -17.60
N ASP A 121 -12.08 18.57 -17.73
CA ASP A 121 -10.75 18.28 -18.30
C ASP A 121 -9.96 17.25 -17.48
N GLN A 122 -10.20 17.15 -16.18
CA GLN A 122 -9.55 16.19 -15.29
C GLN A 122 -10.31 14.86 -15.16
N PHE A 123 -11.45 14.72 -15.84
CA PHE A 123 -12.33 13.56 -15.67
C PHE A 123 -11.65 12.21 -15.93
N PRO A 124 -10.88 12.00 -17.03
CA PRO A 124 -10.26 10.69 -17.30
C PRO A 124 -9.26 10.26 -16.21
N LEU A 125 -8.46 11.21 -15.70
CA LEU A 125 -7.48 10.94 -14.65
C LEU A 125 -8.19 10.60 -13.33
N ARG A 126 -9.23 11.36 -12.96
CA ARG A 126 -10.05 11.08 -11.78
C ARG A 126 -10.76 9.75 -11.88
N LEU A 127 -11.33 9.41 -13.04
CA LEU A 127 -11.97 8.13 -13.28
C LEU A 127 -11.00 6.97 -13.08
N GLY A 128 -9.79 7.06 -13.65
CA GLY A 128 -8.75 6.04 -13.46
C GLY A 128 -8.35 5.88 -12.00
N ALA A 129 -8.08 7.00 -11.30
CA ALA A 129 -7.70 6.98 -9.89
C ALA A 129 -8.82 6.43 -8.98
N THR A 130 -10.07 6.86 -9.20
CA THR A 130 -11.24 6.40 -8.46
C THR A 130 -11.51 4.92 -8.71
N ALA A 131 -11.44 4.45 -9.96
CA ALA A 131 -11.66 3.04 -10.28
C ALA A 131 -10.64 2.12 -9.58
N ILE A 132 -9.35 2.52 -9.56
CA ILE A 132 -8.31 1.79 -8.84
C ILE A 132 -8.58 1.80 -7.33
N GLY A 133 -8.87 2.97 -6.77
CA GLY A 133 -9.16 3.13 -5.34
C GLY A 133 -10.37 2.33 -4.87
N VAL A 134 -11.46 2.35 -5.65
CA VAL A 134 -12.67 1.56 -5.41
C VAL A 134 -12.38 0.07 -5.53
N GLY A 135 -11.62 -0.37 -6.55
CA GLY A 135 -11.25 -1.77 -6.74
C GLY A 135 -10.44 -2.33 -5.56
N ILE A 136 -9.43 -1.58 -5.10
CA ILE A 136 -8.64 -1.94 -3.92
C ILE A 136 -9.53 -1.98 -2.68
N SER A 137 -10.33 -0.92 -2.43
CA SER A 137 -11.20 -0.83 -1.25
C SER A 137 -12.22 -1.97 -1.20
N PHE A 138 -12.83 -2.29 -2.33
CA PHE A 138 -13.77 -3.39 -2.47
C PHE A 138 -13.11 -4.74 -2.15
N TYR A 139 -11.90 -4.97 -2.66
CA TYR A 139 -11.14 -6.17 -2.36
C TYR A 139 -10.80 -6.30 -0.86
N LEU A 140 -10.39 -5.21 -0.20
CA LEU A 140 -10.12 -5.20 1.25
C LEU A 140 -11.39 -5.52 2.05
N VAL A 141 -12.54 -4.96 1.65
CA VAL A 141 -13.84 -5.28 2.26
C VAL A 141 -14.17 -6.77 2.08
N LEU A 142 -13.92 -7.36 0.91
CA LEU A 142 -14.17 -8.77 0.68
C LEU A 142 -13.30 -9.69 1.57
N ILE A 143 -12.03 -9.36 1.81
CA ILE A 143 -11.17 -10.10 2.74
C ILE A 143 -11.80 -10.10 4.13
N VAL A 144 -12.09 -8.91 4.67
CA VAL A 144 -12.60 -8.74 6.02
C VAL A 144 -13.98 -9.36 6.18
N ASN A 145 -14.86 -9.21 5.18
CA ASN A 145 -16.19 -9.81 5.16
C ASN A 145 -16.14 -11.34 5.10
N SER A 146 -15.22 -11.90 4.30
CA SER A 146 -15.03 -13.36 4.25
C SER A 146 -14.54 -13.90 5.60
N HIS A 147 -13.63 -13.19 6.27
CA HIS A 147 -13.18 -13.55 7.62
C HIS A 147 -14.31 -13.44 8.65
N TYR A 148 -15.11 -12.37 8.59
CA TYR A 148 -16.29 -12.17 9.44
C TYR A 148 -17.30 -13.32 9.31
N GLU A 149 -17.62 -13.74 8.08
CA GLU A 149 -18.57 -14.84 7.83
C GLU A 149 -18.04 -16.19 8.36
N ASN A 150 -16.73 -16.44 8.28
CA ASN A 150 -16.12 -17.63 8.87
C ASN A 150 -16.30 -17.64 10.40
N LEU A 151 -15.96 -16.54 11.09
CA LEU A 151 -16.14 -16.41 12.54
C LEU A 151 -17.61 -16.51 12.96
N LYS A 152 -18.52 -15.95 12.14
CA LYS A 152 -19.96 -16.04 12.38
C LYS A 152 -20.44 -17.49 12.28
N SER A 153 -19.98 -18.25 11.28
CA SER A 153 -20.34 -19.66 11.10
C SER A 153 -19.84 -20.54 12.25
N GLU A 154 -18.62 -20.29 12.74
CA GLU A 154 -18.05 -20.96 13.92
C GLU A 154 -18.89 -20.69 15.17
N THR A 155 -19.34 -19.45 15.38
CA THR A 155 -20.11 -19.05 16.56
C THR A 155 -21.54 -19.60 16.53
N SER A 156 -22.17 -19.69 15.36
CA SER A 156 -23.50 -20.29 15.21
C SER A 156 -23.48 -21.83 15.28
N GLY A 157 -22.30 -22.44 15.18
CA GLY A 157 -22.11 -23.88 15.05
C GLY A 157 -22.05 -24.67 16.35
N THR A 158 -22.53 -24.13 17.48
CA THR A 158 -22.60 -24.82 18.79
C THR A 158 -23.45 -26.10 18.83
N ASP A 159 -23.84 -26.65 17.69
CA ASP A 159 -24.51 -27.96 17.54
C ASP A 159 -23.79 -28.96 16.58
N TRP A 160 -22.61 -28.62 16.02
CA TRP A 160 -21.93 -29.44 14.99
C TRP A 160 -20.77 -30.31 15.52
N GLY A 161 -20.91 -30.86 16.72
CA GLY A 161 -19.92 -31.76 17.34
C GLY A 161 -19.47 -32.97 16.51
N SER A 162 -20.18 -33.29 15.42
CA SER A 162 -19.93 -34.52 14.65
C SER A 162 -19.25 -34.36 13.28
N TYR A 163 -19.03 -33.14 12.77
CA TYR A 163 -18.46 -32.95 11.40
C TYR A 163 -17.05 -32.35 11.37
N SER A 164 -16.54 -31.85 12.50
CA SER A 164 -15.21 -31.23 12.61
C SER A 164 -14.04 -32.22 12.42
N ALA A 165 -14.21 -33.48 12.84
CA ALA A 165 -13.15 -34.48 12.75
C ALA A 165 -12.80 -34.89 11.31
N ALA A 166 -13.75 -34.81 10.36
CA ALA A 166 -13.52 -35.21 8.98
C ALA A 166 -12.77 -34.16 8.14
N TYR A 167 -12.96 -32.86 8.43
CA TYR A 167 -12.31 -31.78 7.68
C TYR A 167 -10.87 -31.50 8.14
N GLY A 168 -10.55 -31.73 9.43
CA GLY A 168 -9.18 -31.53 9.94
C GLY A 168 -8.14 -32.48 9.31
N ALA A 169 -8.52 -33.72 8.99
CA ALA A 169 -7.59 -34.71 8.45
C ALA A 169 -7.31 -34.54 6.94
N THR A 170 -8.26 -34.00 6.17
CA THR A 170 -8.07 -33.78 4.72
C THR A 170 -7.40 -32.45 4.38
N GLN A 171 -7.51 -31.44 5.25
CA GLN A 171 -6.89 -30.12 5.01
C GLN A 171 -5.37 -30.13 5.25
N LEU A 172 -4.86 -30.98 6.13
CA LEU A 172 -3.42 -31.09 6.41
C LEU A 172 -2.64 -31.80 5.29
N SER A 173 -3.32 -32.62 4.47
CA SER A 173 -2.68 -33.41 3.40
C SER A 173 -2.67 -32.70 2.04
N ARG A 174 -3.72 -31.94 1.69
CA ARG A 174 -3.81 -31.24 0.38
C ARG A 174 -3.12 -29.88 0.32
N THR A 175 -2.86 -29.23 1.46
CA THR A 175 -2.19 -27.92 1.48
C THR A 175 -0.68 -27.99 1.20
N ALA A 176 -0.06 -29.17 1.29
CA ALA A 176 1.37 -29.33 1.02
C ALA A 176 1.70 -29.44 -0.48
N THR A 177 0.78 -29.95 -1.31
CA THR A 177 1.06 -30.24 -2.74
C THR A 177 0.55 -29.17 -3.69
N ASP A 178 -0.57 -28.51 -3.42
CA ASP A 178 -1.14 -27.51 -4.34
C ASP A 178 -0.52 -26.11 -4.17
N PHE A 179 0.17 -25.86 -3.05
CA PHE A 179 0.89 -24.60 -2.80
C PHE A 179 2.17 -24.45 -3.66
N PHE A 180 2.65 -25.54 -4.29
CA PHE A 180 3.91 -25.56 -5.03
C PHE A 180 3.78 -25.23 -6.53
N LEU A 181 2.58 -25.21 -7.12
CA LEU A 181 2.43 -25.13 -8.58
C LEU A 181 1.88 -23.80 -9.14
N ILE A 182 1.48 -22.84 -8.29
CA ILE A 182 0.78 -21.63 -8.77
C ILE A 182 1.61 -20.31 -8.90
N PRO A 183 2.80 -20.07 -8.31
CA PRO A 183 3.46 -18.77 -8.49
C PRO A 183 4.74 -18.82 -9.34
N LEU A 184 4.73 -19.44 -10.53
CA LEU A 184 5.87 -19.35 -11.45
C LEU A 184 5.65 -18.38 -12.64
N CYS A 185 4.41 -18.02 -12.97
CA CYS A 185 4.12 -17.08 -14.07
C CYS A 185 4.02 -15.59 -13.65
N ARG A 186 3.95 -15.27 -12.36
CA ARG A 186 3.86 -13.87 -11.88
C ARG A 186 5.17 -13.06 -11.90
N PRO A 187 6.34 -13.61 -11.55
CA PRO A 187 7.55 -12.77 -11.47
C PRO A 187 8.07 -12.33 -12.84
N PHE A 188 7.82 -13.11 -13.90
CA PHE A 188 8.25 -12.75 -15.27
C PHE A 188 7.54 -11.49 -15.80
N LYS A 189 6.28 -11.28 -15.41
CA LYS A 189 5.54 -10.05 -15.78
C LYS A 189 6.12 -8.82 -15.09
N ASN A 190 6.48 -8.92 -13.81
CA ASN A 190 7.11 -7.82 -13.08
C ASN A 190 8.47 -7.44 -13.67
N LEU A 191 9.30 -8.43 -14.04
CA LEU A 191 10.58 -8.18 -14.71
C LEU A 191 10.40 -7.44 -16.05
N MET A 192 9.37 -7.80 -16.84
CA MET A 192 9.06 -7.09 -18.08
C MET A 192 8.63 -5.64 -17.86
N TYR A 193 7.85 -5.33 -16.82
CA TYR A 193 7.48 -3.95 -16.49
C TYR A 193 8.70 -3.10 -16.08
N HIS A 194 9.65 -3.68 -15.35
CA HIS A 194 10.89 -2.99 -14.99
C HIS A 194 11.81 -2.76 -16.21
N LEU A 195 11.95 -3.75 -17.09
CA LEU A 195 12.72 -3.59 -18.34
C LEU A 195 12.09 -2.55 -19.29
N ALA A 196 10.76 -2.50 -19.37
CA ALA A 196 10.05 -1.47 -20.12
C ALA A 196 10.24 -0.07 -19.50
N GLY A 197 10.19 0.03 -18.17
CA GLY A 197 10.47 1.27 -17.45
C GLY A 197 11.90 1.78 -17.68
N ILE A 198 12.90 0.89 -17.62
CA ILE A 198 14.30 1.22 -17.93
C ILE A 198 14.43 1.70 -19.38
N SER A 199 13.81 0.99 -20.33
CA SER A 199 13.85 1.36 -21.75
C SER A 199 13.22 2.73 -22.00
N PHE A 200 12.11 3.04 -21.31
CA PHE A 200 11.44 4.34 -21.40
C PHE A 200 12.27 5.47 -20.78
N SER A 201 12.96 5.22 -19.66
CA SER A 201 13.88 6.20 -19.05
C SER A 201 15.10 6.48 -19.94
N ILE A 202 15.68 5.45 -20.56
CA ILE A 202 16.80 5.60 -21.50
C ILE A 202 16.35 6.39 -22.74
N TYR A 203 15.16 6.08 -23.26
CA TYR A 203 14.59 6.80 -24.41
C TYR A 203 14.27 8.26 -24.08
N GLY A 204 13.70 8.53 -22.91
CA GLY A 204 13.45 9.89 -22.43
C GLY A 204 14.73 10.69 -22.23
N PHE A 205 15.81 10.05 -21.75
CA PHE A 205 17.13 10.67 -21.66
C PHE A 205 17.71 11.01 -23.04
N HIS A 206 17.61 10.09 -24.00
CA HIS A 206 18.10 10.31 -25.36
C HIS A 206 17.39 11.50 -26.03
N LEU A 207 16.05 11.55 -25.94
CA LEU A 207 15.25 12.67 -26.45
C LEU A 207 15.64 13.99 -25.78
N ALA A 208 15.76 14.00 -24.45
CA ALA A 208 16.16 15.21 -23.73
C ALA A 208 17.59 15.68 -24.08
N SER A 209 18.50 14.75 -24.37
CA SER A 209 19.88 15.06 -24.75
C SER A 209 20.03 15.62 -26.17
N ASP A 210 19.16 15.21 -27.10
CA ASP A 210 19.19 15.70 -28.48
C ASP A 210 18.64 17.14 -28.58
N ASP A 211 17.63 17.48 -27.77
CA ASP A 211 17.12 18.85 -27.67
C ASP A 211 18.13 19.81 -27.01
N LEU A 212 19.01 19.31 -26.15
CA LEU A 212 20.08 20.07 -25.48
C LEU A 212 21.10 20.67 -26.45
N LYS A 213 21.27 20.09 -27.64
CA LYS A 213 22.22 20.59 -28.66
C LYS A 213 21.72 21.82 -29.43
N ARG A 214 20.46 22.23 -29.25
CA ARG A 214 19.80 23.24 -30.11
C ARG A 214 19.57 24.60 -29.46
N GLU A 215 19.85 24.76 -28.16
CA GLU A 215 19.52 26.00 -27.44
C GLU A 215 20.76 26.78 -27.01
N GLU A 216 20.60 28.11 -26.96
CA GLU A 216 21.65 29.04 -26.54
C GLU A 216 21.81 29.04 -25.00
N PRO A 217 23.07 29.10 -24.51
CA PRO A 217 23.37 29.10 -23.08
C PRO A 217 22.88 30.37 -22.37
N GLY A 218 22.30 30.22 -21.19
CA GLY A 218 21.84 31.26 -20.26
C GLY A 218 20.33 31.47 -20.17
N SER A 219 19.50 30.69 -20.87
CA SER A 219 18.05 30.95 -20.91
C SER A 219 17.32 30.40 -19.65
N PRO A 220 16.21 31.01 -19.21
CA PRO A 220 15.36 30.45 -18.14
C PRO A 220 14.84 29.04 -18.45
N ALA A 221 14.80 28.66 -19.73
CA ALA A 221 14.46 27.31 -20.17
C ALA A 221 15.57 26.30 -19.85
N GLU A 222 16.83 26.73 -19.83
CA GLU A 222 17.99 25.91 -19.46
C GLU A 222 17.91 25.46 -18.00
N ILE A 223 17.61 26.37 -17.05
CA ILE A 223 17.49 26.03 -15.62
C ILE A 223 16.37 25.01 -15.37
N LYS A 224 15.22 25.18 -16.05
CA LYS A 224 14.10 24.25 -15.95
C LYS A 224 14.44 22.89 -16.59
N ARG A 225 15.26 22.88 -17.64
CA ARG A 225 15.71 21.68 -18.35
C ARG A 225 16.81 20.92 -17.59
N GLU A 226 17.76 21.60 -16.95
CA GLU A 226 18.76 20.96 -16.07
C GLU A 226 18.10 20.27 -14.88
N SER A 227 17.09 20.92 -14.29
CA SER A 227 16.26 20.31 -13.24
C SER A 227 15.57 19.05 -13.77
N PHE A 228 14.99 19.10 -14.97
CA PHE A 228 14.34 17.95 -15.59
C PHE A 228 15.32 16.79 -15.90
N LEU A 229 16.49 17.09 -16.48
CA LEU A 229 17.53 16.10 -16.77
C LEU A 229 18.00 15.39 -15.49
N THR A 230 18.20 16.17 -14.42
CA THR A 230 18.55 15.64 -13.10
C THR A 230 17.46 14.70 -12.57
N TYR A 231 16.18 15.07 -12.69
CA TYR A 231 15.07 14.18 -12.34
C TYR A 231 15.05 12.89 -13.16
N VAL A 232 15.28 12.95 -14.47
CA VAL A 232 15.31 11.77 -15.36
C VAL A 232 16.46 10.83 -14.99
N ILE A 233 17.66 11.35 -14.72
CA ILE A 233 18.83 10.56 -14.30
C ILE A 233 18.57 9.88 -12.95
N ILE A 234 18.00 10.61 -11.98
CA ILE A 234 17.66 10.07 -10.66
C ILE A 234 16.62 8.95 -10.80
N ILE A 235 15.53 9.18 -11.54
CA ILE A 235 14.47 8.19 -11.73
C ILE A 235 15.01 6.96 -12.46
N GLY A 236 15.80 7.15 -13.54
CA GLY A 236 16.43 6.06 -14.28
C GLY A 236 17.34 5.21 -13.40
N SER A 237 18.16 5.84 -12.56
CA SER A 237 19.06 5.15 -11.62
C SER A 237 18.28 4.33 -10.59
N ILE A 238 17.19 4.89 -10.04
CA ILE A 238 16.29 4.19 -9.12
C ILE A 238 15.67 2.96 -9.79
N LEU A 239 15.19 3.09 -11.03
CA LEU A 239 14.57 1.97 -11.76
C LEU A 239 15.55 0.83 -12.05
N VAL A 240 16.79 1.14 -12.44
CA VAL A 240 17.84 0.15 -12.63
C VAL A 240 18.14 -0.57 -11.31
N PHE A 241 18.23 0.17 -10.21
CA PHE A 241 18.48 -0.39 -8.89
C PHE A 241 17.33 -1.31 -8.42
N CYS A 242 16.08 -0.90 -8.65
CA CYS A 242 14.90 -1.75 -8.41
C CYS A 242 14.97 -3.05 -9.22
N ALA A 243 15.26 -2.98 -10.52
CA ALA A 243 15.35 -4.16 -11.38
C ALA A 243 16.45 -5.14 -10.94
N LEU A 244 17.59 -4.61 -10.48
CA LEU A 244 18.65 -5.44 -9.90
C LEU A 244 18.16 -6.19 -8.65
N PHE A 245 17.45 -5.51 -7.75
CA PHE A 245 16.90 -6.16 -6.56
C PHE A 245 15.82 -7.19 -6.88
N ASP A 246 14.91 -6.88 -7.81
CA ASP A 246 13.89 -7.84 -8.24
C ASP A 246 14.53 -9.07 -8.88
N THR A 247 15.64 -8.90 -9.59
CA THR A 247 16.43 -10.01 -10.13
C THR A 247 17.07 -10.85 -9.02
N ILE A 248 17.63 -10.21 -7.97
CA ILE A 248 18.17 -10.92 -6.80
C ILE A 248 17.08 -11.71 -6.08
N LEU A 249 15.91 -11.11 -5.87
CA LEU A 249 14.74 -11.77 -5.29
C LEU A 249 14.34 -12.99 -6.12
N LEU A 250 14.25 -12.82 -7.43
CA LEU A 250 13.85 -13.86 -8.36
C LEU A 250 14.83 -15.04 -8.34
N ILE A 251 16.13 -14.76 -8.42
CA ILE A 251 17.17 -15.79 -8.37
C ILE A 251 17.16 -16.50 -7.02
N GLY A 252 17.01 -15.76 -5.92
CA GLY A 252 16.93 -16.32 -4.57
C GLY A 252 15.73 -17.25 -4.39
N ALA A 253 14.56 -16.84 -4.88
CA ALA A 253 13.35 -17.66 -4.86
C ALA A 253 13.46 -18.89 -5.76
N TYR A 254 13.97 -18.74 -6.99
CA TYR A 254 14.09 -19.82 -7.96
C TYR A 254 15.11 -20.90 -7.53
N LYS A 255 16.30 -20.47 -7.09
CA LYS A 255 17.35 -21.39 -6.63
C LYS A 255 17.10 -21.92 -5.21
N LYS A 256 16.03 -21.49 -4.52
CA LYS A 256 15.76 -21.78 -3.10
C LYS A 256 16.97 -21.46 -2.22
N TRP A 257 17.66 -20.36 -2.51
CA TRP A 257 18.90 -19.96 -1.83
C TRP A 257 18.59 -18.92 -0.75
N PRO A 258 18.46 -19.31 0.54
CA PRO A 258 18.03 -18.41 1.60
C PRO A 258 18.96 -17.20 1.76
N LYS A 259 20.27 -17.36 1.49
CA LYS A 259 21.25 -16.26 1.57
C LYS A 259 20.91 -15.08 0.66
N LEU A 260 20.41 -15.33 -0.55
CA LEU A 260 20.03 -14.28 -1.51
C LEU A 260 18.72 -13.59 -1.10
N LEU A 261 17.76 -14.35 -0.57
CA LEU A 261 16.52 -13.80 -0.01
C LEU A 261 16.80 -12.90 1.20
N LEU A 262 17.71 -13.31 2.09
CA LEU A 262 18.13 -12.48 3.21
C LEU A 262 18.77 -11.17 2.74
N ALA A 263 19.68 -11.23 1.76
CA ALA A 263 20.31 -10.03 1.19
C ALA A 263 19.27 -9.06 0.62
N TRP A 264 18.26 -9.59 -0.08
CA TRP A 264 17.15 -8.79 -0.59
C TRP A 264 16.32 -8.16 0.55
N ILE A 265 15.97 -8.94 1.59
CA ILE A 265 15.20 -8.44 2.75
C ILE A 265 15.94 -7.28 3.41
N VAL A 266 17.26 -7.43 3.66
CA VAL A 266 18.08 -6.37 4.27
C VAL A 266 18.06 -5.11 3.41
N CYS A 267 18.24 -5.25 2.10
CA CYS A 267 18.21 -4.11 1.19
C CYS A 267 16.83 -3.43 1.13
N ALA A 268 15.75 -4.20 1.12
CA ALA A 268 14.39 -3.67 1.14
C ALA A 268 14.09 -2.92 2.45
N VAL A 269 14.55 -3.42 3.60
CA VAL A 269 14.45 -2.71 4.89
C VAL A 269 15.23 -1.39 4.85
N ILE A 270 16.47 -1.40 4.36
CA ILE A 270 17.26 -0.17 4.18
C ILE A 270 16.54 0.82 3.27
N SER A 271 15.92 0.35 2.17
CA SER A 271 15.14 1.18 1.26
C SER A 271 13.92 1.81 1.92
N VAL A 272 13.21 1.07 2.79
CA VAL A 272 12.08 1.60 3.57
C VAL A 272 12.57 2.68 4.53
N ILE A 273 13.67 2.43 5.25
CA ILE A 273 14.29 3.40 6.16
C ILE A 273 14.73 4.65 5.40
N ALA A 274 15.42 4.50 4.27
CA ALA A 274 15.84 5.61 3.44
C ALA A 274 14.64 6.40 2.89
N SER A 275 13.55 5.73 2.50
CA SER A 275 12.31 6.37 2.06
C SER A 275 11.66 7.18 3.19
N PHE A 276 11.72 6.67 4.42
CA PHE A 276 11.23 7.35 5.61
C PHE A 276 12.10 8.57 5.98
N PHE A 277 13.42 8.49 5.80
CA PHE A 277 14.30 9.65 6.01
C PHE A 277 14.17 10.68 4.89
N ALA A 278 14.03 10.26 3.62
CA ALA A 278 13.80 11.15 2.49
C ALA A 278 12.44 11.88 2.58
N PHE A 279 11.53 11.34 3.37
CA PHE A 279 10.23 11.93 3.67
C PHE A 279 10.32 13.08 4.67
N PHE A 280 11.30 13.06 5.57
CA PHE A 280 11.47 14.08 6.62
C PHE A 280 11.77 15.49 6.05
N PRO A 281 12.68 15.67 5.06
CA PRO A 281 12.90 16.96 4.42
C PRO A 281 11.66 17.48 3.66
N CYS A 282 10.89 16.60 3.02
CA CYS A 282 9.63 16.98 2.37
C CYS A 282 8.54 17.43 3.36
N LEU A 283 8.64 17.02 4.63
CA LEU A 283 7.77 17.55 5.70
C LEU A 283 8.25 18.89 6.27
N LEU A 284 9.48 19.31 5.95
CA LEU A 284 10.10 20.55 6.44
C LEU A 284 10.09 21.68 5.41
N ILE A 285 9.92 21.36 4.13
CA ILE A 285 9.91 22.33 3.03
C ILE A 285 8.48 22.40 2.50
N ASP A 286 7.91 23.61 2.39
CA ASP A 286 6.56 23.93 1.86
C ASP A 286 6.41 23.60 0.35
N VAL A 287 6.72 22.35 -0.04
CA VAL A 287 6.49 21.87 -1.40
C VAL A 287 5.02 21.44 -1.49
N PRO A 288 4.27 21.83 -2.54
CA PRO A 288 2.86 21.49 -2.70
C PRO A 288 2.65 19.97 -2.59
N PHE A 289 2.03 19.61 -1.47
CA PHE A 289 1.96 18.27 -0.89
C PHE A 289 1.14 17.26 -1.73
N ILE A 290 0.33 17.77 -2.66
CA ILE A 290 -0.77 17.06 -3.32
C ILE A 290 -0.29 16.00 -4.32
N THR A 291 0.92 16.11 -4.89
CA THR A 291 1.32 15.24 -6.02
C THR A 291 2.23 14.06 -5.64
N GLY A 292 2.91 14.08 -4.49
CA GLY A 292 3.91 13.06 -4.15
C GLY A 292 3.59 12.22 -2.91
N PHE A 293 2.74 12.72 -2.03
CA PHE A 293 2.67 12.22 -0.67
C PHE A 293 1.90 10.89 -0.50
N PRO A 294 0.67 10.74 -1.02
CA PRO A 294 -0.08 9.49 -0.89
C PRO A 294 0.62 8.34 -1.62
N GLY A 295 1.22 8.63 -2.79
CA GLY A 295 1.97 7.66 -3.56
C GLY A 295 3.17 7.08 -2.80
N ARG A 296 3.88 7.91 -2.03
CA ARG A 296 5.02 7.46 -1.20
C ARG A 296 4.59 6.61 -0.01
N ILE A 297 3.50 6.96 0.69
CA ILE A 297 2.98 6.11 1.77
C ILE A 297 2.54 4.75 1.22
N VAL A 298 1.78 4.76 0.12
CA VAL A 298 1.34 3.52 -0.52
C VAL A 298 2.55 2.69 -0.96
N SER A 299 3.56 3.32 -1.55
CA SER A 299 4.81 2.66 -1.92
C SER A 299 5.52 2.03 -0.71
N ILE A 300 5.69 2.75 0.39
CA ILE A 300 6.28 2.22 1.63
C ILE A 300 5.47 1.05 2.16
N GLY A 301 4.14 1.17 2.20
CA GLY A 301 3.24 0.11 2.65
C GLY A 301 3.35 -1.16 1.80
N ILE A 302 3.42 -1.01 0.47
CA ILE A 302 3.64 -2.11 -0.48
C ILE A 302 5.02 -2.75 -0.23
N THR A 303 6.08 -1.95 -0.07
CA THR A 303 7.42 -2.48 0.18
C THR A 303 7.49 -3.27 1.50
N ILE A 304 6.92 -2.74 2.58
CA ILE A 304 6.83 -3.45 3.87
C ILE A 304 6.05 -4.77 3.70
N TYR A 305 4.94 -4.73 2.97
CA TYR A 305 4.16 -5.92 2.69
C TYR A 305 4.96 -6.98 1.92
N CYS A 306 5.72 -6.58 0.90
CA CYS A 306 6.61 -7.46 0.17
C CYS A 306 7.71 -8.05 1.07
N ILE A 307 8.30 -7.25 1.96
CA ILE A 307 9.30 -7.72 2.95
C ILE A 307 8.71 -8.84 3.81
N LEU A 308 7.49 -8.68 4.31
CA LEU A 308 6.85 -9.68 5.17
C LEU A 308 6.60 -11.00 4.43
N ILE A 309 6.14 -10.95 3.18
CA ILE A 309 5.94 -12.14 2.35
C ILE A 309 7.26 -12.88 2.13
N VAL A 310 8.31 -12.15 1.74
CA VAL A 310 9.61 -12.75 1.44
C VAL A 310 10.27 -13.31 2.71
N ASN A 311 10.12 -12.63 3.85
CA ASN A 311 10.60 -13.13 5.15
C ASN A 311 9.89 -14.43 5.55
N SER A 312 8.57 -14.50 5.37
CA SER A 312 7.82 -15.73 5.64
C SER A 312 8.30 -16.90 4.76
N HIS A 313 8.57 -16.65 3.47
CA HIS A 313 9.12 -17.67 2.59
C HIS A 313 10.55 -18.09 2.99
N TYR A 314 11.38 -17.12 3.38
CA TYR A 314 12.74 -17.34 3.86
C TYR A 314 12.78 -18.25 5.10
N GLU A 315 11.93 -18.00 6.10
CA GLU A 315 11.84 -18.85 7.29
C GLU A 315 11.45 -20.29 6.94
N ASN A 316 10.48 -20.46 6.03
CA ASN A 316 10.09 -21.79 5.56
C ASN A 316 11.26 -22.53 4.91
N LEU A 317 12.02 -21.88 4.04
CA LEU A 317 13.23 -22.47 3.45
C LEU A 317 14.29 -22.84 4.49
N GLN A 318 14.47 -22.03 5.54
CA GLN A 318 15.37 -22.37 6.64
C GLN A 318 14.91 -23.63 7.39
N THR A 319 13.61 -23.77 7.64
CA THR A 319 13.09 -24.96 8.35
C THR A 319 13.30 -26.23 7.53
N ILE A 320 13.13 -26.16 6.20
CA ILE A 320 13.40 -27.29 5.30
C ILE A 320 14.89 -27.63 5.33
N ALA A 321 15.76 -26.63 5.17
CA ALA A 321 17.22 -26.83 5.16
C ALA A 321 17.73 -27.48 6.45
N LYS A 322 17.19 -27.08 7.62
CA LYS A 322 17.53 -27.70 8.91
C LYS A 322 17.09 -29.16 9.00
N LYS A 323 15.93 -29.52 8.44
CA LYS A 323 15.43 -30.91 8.43
C LYS A 323 16.19 -31.82 7.47
N THR A 324 16.74 -31.27 6.38
CA THR A 324 17.47 -32.03 5.37
C THR A 324 18.98 -32.05 5.61
N ALA A 325 19.50 -31.33 6.60
CA ALA A 325 20.90 -31.41 6.96
C ALA A 325 21.20 -32.85 7.42
N PRO A 326 22.20 -33.53 6.84
CA PRO A 326 22.54 -34.88 7.27
C PRO A 326 22.85 -34.85 8.76
N VAL A 327 22.26 -35.78 9.51
CA VAL A 327 22.64 -36.00 10.90
C VAL A 327 24.10 -36.46 10.85
N VAL A 328 25.01 -35.54 11.17
CA VAL A 328 26.40 -35.91 11.38
C VAL A 328 26.41 -36.59 12.72
N ASP A 329 26.30 -37.92 12.72
CA ASP A 329 26.48 -38.75 13.91
C ASP A 329 27.88 -38.45 14.43
N ALA A 330 27.92 -37.73 15.56
CA ALA A 330 29.14 -37.26 16.21
C ALA A 330 29.76 -38.36 17.10
#